data_AF-A0A3P7LHK3-F1
#
_entry.id   AF-A0A3P7LHK3-F1
#
_cell.length_a   1.000
_cell.length_b   1.000
_cell.length_c   1.000
_cell.angle_alpha   90.00
_cell.angle_beta   90.00
_cell.angle_gamma   90.00
#
_symmetry.space_group_name_H-M   'P 1'
#
loop_
_entity.id
_entity.type
_entity.pdbx_description
1 polymer ?
#
loop_
_entity_poly.entity_id
_entity_poly.type
_entity_poly.pdbx_seq_one_letter_code
_entity_poly.pdbx_strand_id
1 'polypeptide(L)'
;MGPTCALKRNPCIELSDSAQMPGNMACNSGQGGKCIPTLGSDYYACRCGPRWTRSVLHELDNCLALKDQCSSVVCIRGDCISSPDGTKAYCLCPEEAFGERCEHLRGDWAQWSSWSTCSPACGHGILRQRERVRSCLGEQCSGGAGGRQIETCKGNLPCPDELMILGLGLEALAPQDGAYTNAKPNRELQQKFTYRKRRYRLFTSLMKLLIAFLIIFAVVAATILPLYVLLY
;
A
#
# COMPACT_ATOMS: atom_id res chain seq x y z
N MET A 1 54.53 5.18 -38.10
CA MET A 1 54.19 3.74 -38.16
C MET A 1 54.52 3.22 -39.57
N GLY A 2 54.78 1.93 -39.71
CA GLY A 2 55.31 1.31 -40.95
C GLY A 2 56.84 1.24 -40.99
N PRO A 3 57.43 0.23 -41.66
CA PRO A 3 58.88 -0.02 -41.68
C PRO A 3 59.72 1.11 -42.30
N THR A 4 59.07 2.04 -42.99
CA THR A 4 59.69 3.19 -43.67
C THR A 4 59.37 4.54 -43.01
N CYS A 5 58.69 4.56 -41.85
CA CYS A 5 58.17 5.78 -41.19
C CYS A 5 57.27 6.66 -42.07
N ALA A 6 56.84 6.18 -43.25
CA ALA A 6 56.03 6.94 -44.20
C ALA A 6 54.58 7.15 -43.72
N LEU A 7 54.06 6.29 -42.83
CA LEU A 7 52.71 6.43 -42.29
C LEU A 7 52.74 7.22 -40.98
N LYS A 8 51.97 8.31 -40.92
CA LYS A 8 51.72 9.04 -39.68
C LYS A 8 50.95 8.16 -38.69
N ARG A 9 51.29 8.25 -37.39
CA ARG A 9 50.58 7.56 -36.31
C ARG A 9 49.11 7.99 -36.29
N ASN A 10 48.21 7.04 -36.05
CA ASN A 10 46.78 7.32 -35.90
C ASN A 10 46.37 7.14 -34.43
N PRO A 11 46.11 8.23 -33.68
CA PRO A 11 45.75 8.18 -32.26
C PRO A 11 44.41 7.48 -31.97
N CYS A 12 43.56 7.27 -32.97
CA CYS A 12 42.38 6.43 -32.81
C CYS A 12 42.74 4.94 -32.66
N ILE A 13 43.89 4.50 -33.20
CA ILE A 13 44.32 3.11 -33.18
C ILE A 13 45.33 2.89 -32.05
N GLU A 14 46.30 3.80 -31.91
CA GLU A 14 47.38 3.69 -30.94
C GLU A 14 47.98 5.06 -30.61
N LEU A 15 48.40 5.24 -29.35
CA LEU A 15 49.04 6.46 -28.85
C LEU A 15 50.56 6.23 -28.68
N SER A 16 51.31 7.29 -28.41
CA SER A 16 52.73 7.16 -28.06
C SER A 16 52.96 6.48 -26.72
N ASP A 17 52.10 6.77 -25.74
CA ASP A 17 52.01 6.05 -24.49
C ASP A 17 51.00 4.89 -24.60
N SER A 18 51.49 3.66 -24.52
CA SER A 18 50.66 2.46 -24.59
C SER A 18 49.78 2.24 -23.35
N ALA A 19 50.03 2.97 -22.25
CA ALA A 19 49.16 2.95 -21.08
C ALA A 19 47.86 3.75 -21.29
N GLN A 20 47.85 4.68 -22.25
CA GLN A 20 46.68 5.50 -22.54
C GLN A 20 45.71 4.79 -23.48
N MET A 21 44.42 4.99 -23.24
CA MET A 21 43.35 4.39 -24.03
C MET A 21 43.30 5.00 -25.45
N PRO A 22 43.42 4.18 -26.52
CA PRO A 22 43.31 4.68 -27.89
C PRO A 22 41.93 5.25 -28.20
N GLY A 23 41.89 6.22 -29.14
CA GLY A 23 40.67 6.98 -29.40
C GLY A 23 39.47 6.14 -29.86
N ASN A 24 39.64 5.03 -30.60
CA ASN A 24 38.51 4.18 -30.98
C ASN A 24 37.82 3.54 -29.76
N MET A 25 38.59 3.21 -28.73
CA MET A 25 38.06 2.67 -27.48
C MET A 25 37.48 3.80 -26.63
N ALA A 26 38.19 4.91 -26.48
CA ALA A 26 37.74 6.07 -25.70
C ALA A 26 36.45 6.70 -26.27
N CYS A 27 36.35 6.83 -27.59
CA CYS A 27 35.15 7.34 -28.24
C CYS A 27 34.03 6.30 -28.37
N ASN A 28 34.22 5.07 -27.89
CA ASN A 28 33.24 3.99 -27.96
C ASN A 28 32.74 3.75 -29.41
N SER A 29 33.68 3.59 -30.35
CA SER A 29 33.37 3.52 -31.79
C SER A 29 32.42 2.37 -32.16
N GLY A 30 32.45 1.27 -31.39
CA GLY A 30 31.53 0.13 -31.57
C GLY A 30 30.08 0.42 -31.16
N GLN A 31 29.83 1.47 -30.37
CA GLN A 31 28.51 1.88 -29.89
C GLN A 31 28.04 3.19 -30.53
N GLY A 32 28.51 3.46 -31.75
CA GLY A 32 28.09 4.61 -32.56
C GLY A 32 28.83 5.91 -32.26
N GLY A 33 29.86 5.89 -31.42
CA GLY A 33 30.78 7.01 -31.32
C GLY A 33 31.74 7.09 -32.52
N LYS A 34 32.33 8.26 -32.74
CA LYS A 34 33.25 8.49 -33.85
C LYS A 34 34.52 9.16 -33.35
N CYS A 35 35.65 8.49 -33.56
CA CYS A 35 36.97 9.05 -33.32
C CYS A 35 37.44 9.89 -34.51
N ILE A 36 37.95 11.09 -34.24
CA ILE A 36 38.49 12.03 -35.21
C ILE A 36 39.97 12.27 -34.87
N PRO A 37 40.92 11.65 -35.60
CA PRO A 37 42.33 11.71 -35.26
C PRO A 37 43.03 12.95 -35.82
N THR A 38 44.00 13.48 -35.07
CA THR A 38 45.03 14.37 -35.61
C THR A 38 46.28 13.55 -35.96
N LEU A 39 46.43 13.21 -37.24
CA LEU A 39 47.47 12.28 -37.71
C LEU A 39 48.88 12.77 -37.38
N GLY A 40 49.70 11.89 -36.79
CA GLY A 40 51.06 12.18 -36.36
C GLY A 40 51.16 12.75 -34.95
N SER A 41 50.06 12.79 -34.20
CA SER A 41 50.00 13.20 -32.79
C SER A 41 49.27 12.15 -31.94
N ASP A 42 49.17 12.40 -30.63
CA ASP A 42 48.35 11.63 -29.69
C ASP A 42 46.94 12.22 -29.51
N TYR A 43 46.64 13.34 -30.17
CA TYR A 43 45.36 14.03 -30.03
C TYR A 43 44.28 13.45 -30.94
N TYR A 44 43.13 13.22 -30.34
CA TYR A 44 41.90 12.87 -31.03
C TYR A 44 40.72 13.60 -30.38
N ALA A 45 39.64 13.76 -31.14
CA ALA A 45 38.36 14.24 -30.65
C ALA A 45 37.30 13.18 -30.83
N CYS A 46 36.36 13.11 -29.89
CA CYS A 46 35.27 12.17 -29.90
C CYS A 46 33.95 12.87 -30.24
N ARG A 47 33.21 12.29 -31.18
CA ARG A 47 31.78 12.57 -31.34
C ARG A 47 31.00 11.41 -30.77
N CYS A 48 30.36 11.63 -29.63
CA CYS A 48 29.61 10.58 -28.95
C CYS A 48 28.33 10.21 -29.67
N GLY A 49 27.98 8.93 -29.60
CA GLY A 49 26.67 8.43 -30.00
C GLY A 49 25.58 8.97 -29.07
N PRO A 50 24.29 8.77 -29.40
CA PRO A 50 23.16 9.37 -28.68
C PRO A 50 23.06 8.97 -27.20
N ARG A 51 23.66 7.85 -26.81
CA ARG A 51 23.59 7.26 -25.46
C ARG A 51 24.79 7.60 -24.58
N TRP A 52 25.83 8.20 -25.17
CA TRP A 52 27.11 8.42 -24.51
C TRP A 52 27.45 9.90 -24.47
N THR A 53 28.18 10.29 -23.45
CA THR A 53 28.71 11.65 -23.24
C THR A 53 30.13 11.55 -22.68
N ARG A 54 30.81 12.71 -22.61
CA ARG A 54 32.16 12.80 -22.07
C ARG A 54 32.15 12.47 -20.58
N SER A 55 33.01 11.53 -20.19
CA SER A 55 33.34 11.28 -18.79
C SER A 55 34.39 12.28 -18.31
N VAL A 56 34.11 12.94 -17.19
CA VAL A 56 35.03 13.87 -16.51
C VAL A 56 36.18 13.17 -15.78
N LEU A 57 36.14 11.84 -15.66
CA LEU A 57 37.19 11.05 -15.01
C LEU A 57 38.45 10.85 -15.87
N HIS A 58 38.37 11.17 -17.17
CA HIS A 58 39.47 10.98 -18.11
C HIS A 58 39.86 12.32 -18.74
N GLU A 59 41.17 12.56 -18.84
CA GLU A 59 41.72 13.83 -19.34
C GLU A 59 41.45 14.01 -20.84
N LEU A 60 41.69 12.95 -21.62
CA LEU A 60 41.45 12.94 -23.06
C LEU A 60 39.95 12.90 -23.38
N ASP A 61 39.59 13.42 -24.56
CA ASP A 61 38.22 13.41 -25.03
C ASP A 61 37.70 11.98 -25.16
N ASN A 62 36.46 11.72 -24.78
CA ASN A 62 35.94 10.35 -24.64
C ASN A 62 34.41 10.32 -24.66
N CYS A 63 33.85 9.12 -24.76
CA CYS A 63 32.41 8.85 -24.75
C CYS A 63 32.07 7.70 -23.79
N LEU A 64 32.62 7.77 -22.58
CA LEU A 64 32.57 6.69 -21.61
C LEU A 64 31.48 6.86 -20.53
N ALA A 65 30.86 8.04 -20.43
CA ALA A 65 29.74 8.26 -19.53
C ALA A 65 28.42 8.07 -20.27
N LEU A 66 27.41 7.49 -19.60
CA LEU A 66 26.06 7.47 -20.16
C LEU A 66 25.48 8.89 -20.17
N LYS A 67 24.78 9.22 -21.24
CA LYS A 67 24.10 10.51 -21.34
C LYS A 67 22.96 10.53 -20.32
N ASP A 68 23.02 11.49 -19.40
CA ASP A 68 21.94 11.73 -18.46
C ASP A 68 20.74 12.34 -19.19
N GLN A 69 19.62 11.62 -19.21
CA GLN A 69 18.42 12.05 -19.92
C GLN A 69 17.79 13.31 -19.27
N CYS A 70 18.05 13.53 -17.97
CA CYS A 70 17.65 14.74 -17.26
C CYS A 70 18.34 16.01 -17.72
N SER A 71 19.48 15.90 -18.42
CA SER A 71 20.10 17.07 -19.07
C SER A 71 19.25 17.66 -20.19
N SER A 72 18.26 16.92 -20.70
CA SER A 72 17.38 17.34 -21.81
C SER A 72 15.90 17.44 -21.41
N VAL A 73 15.57 17.07 -20.17
CA VAL A 73 14.19 17.01 -19.67
C VAL A 73 14.09 17.99 -18.51
N VAL A 74 13.21 18.98 -18.67
CA VAL A 74 12.90 19.94 -17.61
C VAL A 74 11.64 19.47 -16.87
N CYS A 75 11.75 19.39 -15.55
CA CYS A 75 10.65 19.23 -14.60
C CYS A 75 10.41 20.60 -13.94
N ILE A 76 9.18 21.13 -13.98
CA ILE A 76 8.93 22.54 -13.61
C ILE A 76 9.07 22.76 -12.09
N ARG A 77 8.49 21.84 -11.30
CA ARG A 77 8.42 21.95 -9.83
C ARG A 77 8.95 20.70 -9.11
N GLY A 78 9.58 19.78 -9.83
CA GLY A 78 9.95 18.47 -9.31
C GLY A 78 11.36 18.06 -9.71
N ASP A 79 11.81 16.96 -9.12
CA ASP A 79 13.13 16.42 -9.40
C ASP A 79 13.09 15.56 -10.67
N CYS A 80 14.08 15.75 -11.53
CA CYS A 80 14.27 14.88 -12.66
C CYS A 80 15.13 13.68 -12.26
N ILE A 81 14.68 12.48 -12.63
CA ILE A 81 15.49 11.28 -12.47
C ILE A 81 15.57 10.52 -13.80
N SER A 82 16.78 10.14 -14.17
CA SER A 82 17.02 9.29 -15.32
C SER A 82 16.81 7.82 -14.97
N SER A 83 16.24 7.08 -15.91
CA SER A 83 16.12 5.61 -15.84
C SER A 83 17.51 4.97 -15.74
N PRO A 84 17.67 3.81 -15.07
CA PRO A 84 18.97 3.13 -14.95
C PRO A 84 19.63 2.80 -16.28
N ASP A 85 18.83 2.57 -17.32
CA ASP A 85 19.32 2.37 -18.68
C ASP A 85 19.67 3.68 -19.41
N GLY A 86 19.36 4.85 -18.83
CA GLY A 86 19.57 6.18 -19.42
C GLY A 86 18.69 6.48 -20.64
N THR A 87 17.63 5.71 -20.90
CA THR A 87 16.78 5.92 -22.10
C THR A 87 15.62 6.89 -21.85
N LYS A 88 15.21 7.02 -20.60
CA LYS A 88 14.05 7.80 -20.18
C LYS A 88 14.42 8.68 -18.99
N ALA A 89 13.73 9.79 -18.85
CA ALA A 89 13.71 10.58 -17.63
C ALA A 89 12.27 10.72 -17.15
N TYR A 90 12.09 10.74 -15.84
CA TYR A 90 10.81 10.91 -15.18
C TYR A 90 10.91 12.06 -14.19
N CYS A 91 9.82 12.82 -14.08
CA CYS A 91 9.71 13.89 -13.10
C CYS A 91 9.00 13.36 -11.85
N LEU A 92 9.67 13.44 -10.71
CA LEU A 92 9.04 13.23 -9.42
C LEU A 92 8.42 14.54 -8.95
N CYS A 93 7.09 14.61 -8.99
CA CYS A 93 6.36 15.79 -8.56
C CYS A 93 6.18 15.82 -7.05
N PRO A 94 6.32 16.99 -6.42
CA PRO A 94 5.93 17.18 -5.03
C PRO A 94 4.40 17.05 -4.87
N GLU A 95 3.92 16.93 -3.63
CA GLU A 95 2.50 16.65 -3.37
C GLU A 95 1.57 17.70 -3.98
N GLU A 96 2.00 18.97 -4.01
CA GLU A 96 1.27 20.10 -4.55
C GLU A 96 1.27 20.20 -6.08
N ALA A 97 1.96 19.31 -6.82
CA ALA A 97 2.05 19.39 -8.27
C ALA A 97 1.75 18.05 -8.97
N PHE A 98 1.40 18.13 -10.27
CA PHE A 98 1.12 16.99 -11.13
C PHE A 98 1.29 17.28 -12.62
N GLY A 99 1.17 16.24 -13.44
CA GLY A 99 1.45 16.26 -14.87
C GLY A 99 2.71 15.44 -15.19
N GLU A 100 3.05 15.31 -16.47
CA GLU A 100 4.27 14.59 -16.88
C GLU A 100 5.54 15.32 -16.43
N ARG A 101 5.47 16.66 -16.31
CA ARG A 101 6.59 17.55 -15.98
C ARG A 101 6.31 18.39 -14.73
N CYS A 102 5.33 18.01 -13.93
CA CYS A 102 4.89 18.76 -12.74
C CYS A 102 4.46 20.20 -13.07
N GLU A 103 3.80 20.35 -14.22
CA GLU A 103 3.36 21.63 -14.79
C GLU A 103 2.07 22.16 -14.18
N HIS A 104 1.25 21.28 -13.59
CA HIS A 104 -0.01 21.65 -12.97
C HIS A 104 0.12 21.68 -11.45
N LEU A 105 -0.51 22.68 -10.82
CA LEU A 105 -0.64 22.76 -9.37
C LEU A 105 -1.93 22.06 -8.93
N ARG A 106 -1.85 21.36 -7.80
CA ARG A 106 -3.02 20.78 -7.14
C ARG A 106 -3.86 21.86 -6.50
N GLY A 107 -5.15 21.60 -6.47
CA GLY A 107 -6.11 22.37 -5.71
C GLY A 107 -6.13 21.97 -4.24
N ASP A 108 -6.70 22.84 -3.43
CA ASP A 108 -7.01 22.54 -2.03
C ASP A 108 -8.37 21.86 -1.91
N TRP A 109 -8.50 21.01 -0.90
CA TRP A 109 -9.80 20.48 -0.55
C TRP A 109 -10.68 21.57 0.08
N ALA A 110 -11.90 21.73 -0.42
CA ALA A 110 -12.90 22.57 0.23
C ALA A 110 -13.24 22.03 1.62
N GLN A 111 -13.93 22.85 2.42
CA GLN A 111 -14.51 22.39 3.67
C GLN A 111 -15.47 21.22 3.42
N TRP A 112 -15.47 20.28 4.37
CA TRP A 112 -16.43 19.18 4.36
C TRP A 112 -17.86 19.70 4.45
N SER A 113 -18.76 19.11 3.69
CA SER A 113 -20.19 19.22 3.95
C SER A 113 -20.52 18.73 5.35
N SER A 114 -21.67 19.15 5.86
CA SER A 114 -22.29 18.47 7.00
C SER A 114 -22.48 16.99 6.66
N TRP A 115 -22.43 16.14 7.69
CA TRP A 115 -22.79 14.74 7.57
C TRP A 115 -24.26 14.60 7.17
N SER A 116 -24.55 13.67 6.26
CA SER A 116 -25.91 13.26 5.94
C SER A 116 -26.58 12.65 7.18
N THR A 117 -27.90 12.53 7.11
CA THR A 117 -28.63 11.65 8.02
C THR A 117 -28.23 10.20 7.79
N CYS A 118 -28.39 9.36 8.81
CA CYS A 118 -28.18 7.93 8.69
C CYS A 118 -29.17 7.32 7.70
N SER A 119 -28.65 6.50 6.78
CA SER A 119 -29.41 5.70 5.85
C SER A 119 -29.04 4.22 6.04
N PRO A 120 -30.00 3.32 6.28
CA PRO A 120 -31.40 3.61 6.57
C PRO A 120 -31.59 4.44 7.87
N ALA A 121 -32.72 5.16 7.95
CA ALA A 121 -33.01 6.02 9.10
C ALA A 121 -33.10 5.23 10.41
N CYS A 122 -33.60 3.99 10.35
CA CYS A 122 -33.69 3.03 11.45
C CYS A 122 -32.95 1.72 11.10
N GLY A 123 -32.82 0.83 12.07
CA GLY A 123 -32.15 -0.46 11.98
C GLY A 123 -30.93 -0.58 12.90
N HIS A 124 -30.20 -1.68 12.73
CA HIS A 124 -28.99 -1.97 13.49
C HIS A 124 -27.88 -0.97 13.13
N GLY A 125 -27.17 -0.44 14.13
CA GLY A 125 -26.20 0.65 13.95
C GLY A 125 -25.13 0.35 12.90
N ILE A 126 -24.65 -0.90 12.83
CA ILE A 126 -23.63 -1.32 11.83
C ILE A 126 -24.13 -1.28 10.39
N LEU A 127 -25.44 -1.35 10.17
CA LEU A 127 -26.08 -1.32 8.86
C LEU A 127 -26.46 0.09 8.42
N ARG A 128 -26.41 1.06 9.35
CA ARG A 128 -26.76 2.46 9.11
C ARG A 128 -25.50 3.24 8.78
N GLN A 129 -25.53 4.00 7.69
CA GLN A 129 -24.38 4.77 7.23
C GLN A 129 -24.77 6.22 7.00
N ARG A 130 -23.82 7.12 7.22
CA ARG A 130 -23.92 8.52 6.83
C ARG A 130 -22.72 8.88 5.99
N GLU A 131 -22.90 9.82 5.09
CA GLU A 131 -21.85 10.30 4.20
C GLU A 131 -21.66 11.80 4.31
N ARG A 132 -20.47 12.26 3.99
CA ARG A 132 -20.20 13.67 3.72
C ARG A 132 -19.30 13.78 2.51
N VAL A 133 -19.40 14.91 1.82
CA VAL A 133 -18.65 15.18 0.60
C VAL A 133 -17.94 16.52 0.70
N ARG A 134 -16.88 16.68 -0.09
CA ARG A 134 -16.18 17.95 -0.30
C ARG A 134 -15.77 18.05 -1.76
N SER A 135 -15.75 19.27 -2.28
CA SER A 135 -15.24 19.55 -3.62
C SER A 135 -13.74 19.83 -3.60
N CYS A 136 -13.09 19.60 -4.74
CA CYS A 136 -11.73 20.06 -4.97
C CYS A 136 -11.77 21.51 -5.49
N LEU A 137 -11.00 22.41 -4.89
CA LEU A 137 -10.81 23.79 -5.32
C LEU A 137 -9.61 23.86 -6.28
N GLY A 138 -9.79 23.29 -7.47
CA GLY A 138 -8.76 23.19 -8.52
C GLY A 138 -9.06 22.02 -9.46
N GLU A 139 -8.11 21.71 -10.33
CA GLU A 139 -8.28 20.61 -11.30
C GLU A 139 -8.12 19.23 -10.64
N GLN A 140 -7.19 19.10 -9.69
CA GLN A 140 -6.89 17.84 -9.03
C GLN A 140 -6.40 18.07 -7.61
N CYS A 141 -6.98 17.36 -6.64
CA CYS A 141 -6.57 17.41 -5.23
C CYS A 141 -5.79 16.15 -4.84
N SER A 142 -4.94 16.26 -3.82
CA SER A 142 -4.16 15.13 -3.30
C SER A 142 -5.08 14.05 -2.72
N GLY A 143 -4.70 12.78 -2.91
CA GLY A 143 -5.45 11.63 -2.36
C GLY A 143 -6.60 11.12 -3.22
N GLY A 144 -6.70 11.52 -4.49
CA GLY A 144 -7.62 10.95 -5.48
C GLY A 144 -9.10 11.06 -5.04
N ALA A 145 -9.77 9.92 -4.83
CA ALA A 145 -11.18 9.83 -4.43
C ALA A 145 -11.49 10.33 -3.00
N GLY A 146 -10.59 11.09 -2.38
CA GLY A 146 -10.73 11.66 -1.03
C GLY A 146 -11.81 12.74 -0.86
N GLY A 147 -12.70 12.90 -1.84
CA GLY A 147 -13.83 13.84 -1.81
C GLY A 147 -15.08 13.29 -1.10
N ARG A 148 -15.13 12.00 -0.77
CA ARG A 148 -16.29 11.36 -0.13
C ARG A 148 -15.85 10.55 1.08
N GLN A 149 -16.56 10.71 2.19
CA GLN A 149 -16.34 9.92 3.41
C GLN A 149 -17.65 9.29 3.86
N ILE A 150 -17.59 8.01 4.24
CA ILE A 150 -18.72 7.26 4.80
C ILE A 150 -18.35 6.84 6.22
N GLU A 151 -19.30 6.96 7.14
CA GLU A 151 -19.17 6.47 8.51
C GLU A 151 -20.42 5.69 8.92
N THR A 152 -20.23 4.65 9.71
CA THR A 152 -21.32 3.92 10.36
C THR A 152 -21.94 4.73 11.49
N CYS A 153 -23.27 4.75 11.56
CA CYS A 153 -23.97 5.47 12.60
C CYS A 153 -23.90 4.75 13.95
N LYS A 154 -23.75 5.53 15.02
CA LYS A 154 -23.75 5.02 16.39
C LYS A 154 -25.18 4.78 16.85
N GLY A 155 -25.43 3.57 17.38
CA GLY A 155 -26.69 3.21 18.01
C GLY A 155 -27.67 2.47 17.10
N ASN A 156 -28.36 1.50 17.70
CA ASN A 156 -29.50 0.85 17.09
C ASN A 156 -30.70 1.78 17.23
N LEU A 157 -31.40 2.03 16.13
CA LEU A 157 -32.67 2.76 16.18
C LEU A 157 -33.76 1.79 15.72
N PRO A 158 -34.71 1.39 16.59
CA PRO A 158 -35.74 0.44 16.21
C PRO A 158 -36.57 1.01 15.07
N CYS A 159 -36.92 0.17 14.10
CA CYS A 159 -37.79 0.60 13.02
C CYS A 159 -39.25 0.69 13.47
N PRO A 160 -40.09 1.54 12.84
CA PRO A 160 -41.51 1.68 13.21
C PRO A 160 -42.24 0.32 13.25
N ASP A 161 -41.93 -0.57 12.32
CA ASP A 161 -42.51 -1.91 12.25
C ASP A 161 -42.14 -2.77 13.48
N GLU A 162 -40.89 -2.65 13.97
CA GLU A 162 -40.44 -3.34 15.19
C GLU A 162 -41.10 -2.75 16.45
N LEU A 163 -41.29 -1.43 16.50
CA LEU A 163 -41.97 -0.76 17.60
C LEU A 163 -43.44 -1.17 17.72
N MET A 164 -44.12 -1.33 16.58
CA MET A 164 -45.51 -1.81 16.52
C MET A 164 -45.64 -3.25 17.03
N ILE A 165 -44.66 -4.13 16.73
CA ILE A 165 -44.62 -5.51 17.24
C ILE A 165 -44.37 -5.55 18.76
N LEU A 166 -43.64 -4.57 19.31
CA LEU A 166 -43.33 -4.47 20.73
C LEU A 166 -44.40 -3.74 21.56
N GLY A 167 -45.45 -3.21 20.93
CA GLY A 167 -46.52 -2.46 21.61
C GLY A 167 -46.05 -1.15 22.24
N LEU A 168 -44.93 -0.59 21.77
CA LEU A 168 -44.38 0.69 22.23
C LEU A 168 -44.85 1.81 21.29
N GLY A 169 -45.42 2.89 21.85
CA GLY A 169 -45.88 4.05 21.07
C GLY A 169 -44.73 4.86 20.45
N LEU A 170 -45.06 5.75 19.50
CA LEU A 170 -44.12 6.63 18.77
C LEU A 170 -43.23 7.51 19.67
N GLU A 171 -43.54 7.62 20.96
CA GLU A 171 -42.77 8.34 21.98
C GLU A 171 -41.37 7.74 22.23
N ALA A 172 -41.12 6.49 21.80
CA ALA A 172 -39.81 5.83 21.92
C ALA A 172 -38.75 6.32 20.92
N LEU A 173 -39.13 7.15 19.93
CA LEU A 173 -38.25 7.64 18.86
C LEU A 173 -37.56 8.99 19.17
N ALA A 174 -37.84 9.60 20.32
CA ALA A 174 -37.21 10.86 20.72
C ALA A 174 -35.70 10.67 20.99
N PRO A 175 -34.82 11.58 20.53
CA PRO A 175 -33.40 11.54 20.87
C PRO A 175 -33.23 11.61 22.38
N GLN A 176 -32.63 10.58 22.99
CA GLN A 176 -32.33 10.56 24.42
C GLN A 176 -31.07 11.39 24.70
N ASP A 177 -31.21 12.70 24.66
CA ASP A 177 -30.30 13.62 25.35
C ASP A 177 -30.81 13.81 26.78
N GLY A 178 -30.29 13.01 27.72
CA GLY A 178 -30.47 13.27 29.16
C GLY A 178 -30.87 12.08 30.03
N ALA A 179 -29.87 11.51 30.71
CA ALA A 179 -29.95 10.99 32.07
C ALA A 179 -31.20 10.17 32.49
N TYR A 180 -31.29 8.91 32.06
CA TYR A 180 -32.11 7.92 32.78
C TYR A 180 -31.33 7.28 33.94
N THR A 181 -30.91 8.09 34.91
CA THR A 181 -30.51 7.57 36.22
C THR A 181 -31.79 7.23 36.98
N ASN A 182 -32.33 6.02 36.78
CA ASN A 182 -33.16 5.26 37.74
C ASN A 182 -33.80 4.01 37.11
N ALA A 183 -33.02 3.18 36.40
CA ALA A 183 -33.43 1.81 36.14
C ALA A 183 -33.22 0.98 37.43
N LYS A 184 -34.28 0.79 38.22
CA LYS A 184 -34.23 -0.12 39.39
C LYS A 184 -34.15 -1.57 38.88
N PRO A 185 -33.16 -2.37 39.32
CA PRO A 185 -33.04 -3.76 38.88
C PRO A 185 -34.26 -4.57 39.32
N ASN A 186 -34.90 -5.25 38.37
CA ASN A 186 -36.01 -6.17 38.64
C ASN A 186 -35.46 -7.43 39.33
N ARG A 187 -35.47 -7.39 40.67
CA ARG A 187 -34.88 -8.43 41.54
C ARG A 187 -35.53 -9.80 41.33
N GLU A 188 -36.83 -9.86 41.03
CA GLU A 188 -37.54 -11.11 40.78
C GLU A 188 -37.06 -11.79 39.49
N LEU A 189 -36.84 -10.99 38.43
CA LEU A 189 -36.35 -11.51 37.15
C LEU A 189 -34.90 -12.04 37.30
N GLN A 190 -34.05 -11.29 38.00
CA GLN A 190 -32.67 -11.71 38.31
C GLN A 190 -32.62 -13.00 39.16
N GLN A 191 -33.54 -13.15 40.12
CA GLN A 191 -33.68 -14.38 40.91
C GLN A 191 -34.13 -15.57 40.05
N LYS A 192 -35.08 -15.39 39.13
CA LYS A 192 -35.50 -16.45 38.20
C LYS A 192 -34.37 -16.91 37.28
N PHE A 193 -33.58 -15.97 36.74
CA PHE A 193 -32.42 -16.31 35.90
C PHE A 193 -31.31 -17.02 36.68
N THR A 194 -31.01 -16.59 37.90
CA THR A 194 -29.99 -17.25 38.74
C THR A 194 -30.42 -18.66 39.16
N TYR A 195 -31.70 -18.87 39.48
CA TYR A 195 -32.26 -20.21 39.75
C TYR A 195 -32.17 -21.13 38.52
N ARG A 196 -32.58 -20.66 37.33
CA ARG A 196 -32.43 -21.43 36.08
C ARG A 196 -30.97 -21.78 35.80
N LYS A 197 -30.03 -20.84 35.98
CA LYS A 197 -28.60 -21.07 35.76
C LYS A 197 -28.01 -22.08 36.76
N ARG A 198 -28.43 -22.05 38.03
CA ARG A 198 -28.02 -23.04 39.04
C ARG A 198 -28.59 -24.43 38.74
N ARG A 199 -29.87 -24.51 38.36
CA ARG A 199 -30.54 -25.77 37.99
C ARG A 199 -29.89 -26.40 36.74
N TYR A 200 -29.59 -25.60 35.73
CA TYR A 200 -28.88 -26.07 34.54
C TYR A 200 -27.47 -26.59 34.87
N ARG A 201 -26.69 -25.86 35.68
CA ARG A 201 -25.36 -26.32 36.11
C ARG A 201 -25.41 -27.65 36.87
N LEU A 202 -26.33 -27.78 37.83
CA LEU A 202 -26.53 -29.02 38.57
C LEU A 202 -26.90 -30.17 37.64
N PHE A 203 -27.84 -29.95 36.71
CA PHE A 203 -28.22 -30.94 35.73
C PHE A 203 -27.03 -31.37 34.85
N THR A 204 -26.24 -30.42 34.34
CA THR A 204 -25.05 -30.74 33.55
C THR A 204 -23.99 -31.51 34.34
N SER A 205 -23.80 -31.19 35.63
CA SER A 205 -22.85 -31.93 36.48
C SER A 205 -23.32 -33.35 36.77
N LEU A 206 -24.62 -33.56 37.02
CA LEU A 206 -25.19 -34.90 37.22
C LEU A 206 -25.08 -35.76 35.96
N MET A 207 -25.38 -35.20 34.79
CA MET A 207 -25.23 -35.90 33.52
C MET A 207 -23.77 -36.32 33.27
N LYS A 208 -22.80 -35.47 33.58
CA LYS A 208 -21.38 -35.81 33.47
C LYS A 208 -20.97 -36.97 34.40
N LEU A 209 -21.46 -36.99 35.64
CA LEU A 209 -21.18 -38.06 36.59
C LEU A 209 -21.80 -39.40 36.14
N LEU A 210 -23.04 -39.38 35.64
CA LEU A 210 -23.69 -40.57 35.08
C LEU A 210 -22.90 -41.14 33.90
N ILE A 211 -22.46 -40.28 32.97
CA ILE A 211 -21.65 -40.69 31.82
C ILE A 211 -20.34 -41.31 32.29
N ALA A 212 -19.65 -40.69 33.27
CA ALA A 212 -18.41 -41.24 33.82
C ALA A 212 -18.61 -42.61 34.47
N PHE A 213 -19.72 -42.80 35.21
CA PHE A 213 -20.05 -44.09 35.83
C PHE A 213 -20.33 -45.18 34.78
N LEU A 214 -21.06 -44.86 33.72
CA LEU A 214 -21.31 -45.78 32.60
C LEU A 214 -20.02 -46.19 31.89
N ILE A 215 -19.08 -45.25 31.70
CA ILE A 215 -17.77 -45.54 31.11
C ILE A 215 -16.97 -46.48 32.03
N ILE A 216 -16.92 -46.19 33.33
CA ILE A 216 -16.22 -47.06 34.30
C ILE A 216 -16.83 -48.46 34.30
N PHE A 217 -18.16 -48.58 34.34
CA PHE A 217 -18.84 -49.87 34.29
C PHE A 217 -18.51 -50.64 33.00
N ALA A 218 -18.51 -49.97 31.84
CA ALA A 218 -18.15 -50.58 30.56
C ALA A 218 -16.71 -51.07 30.54
N VAL A 219 -15.76 -50.30 31.07
CA VAL A 219 -14.34 -50.71 31.19
C VAL A 219 -14.21 -51.92 32.12
N VAL A 220 -14.82 -51.87 33.30
CA VAL A 220 -14.79 -52.96 34.28
C VAL A 220 -15.40 -54.24 33.70
N ALA A 221 -16.54 -54.14 33.02
CA ALA A 221 -17.14 -55.28 32.33
C ALA A 221 -16.19 -55.83 31.26
N ALA A 222 -15.61 -54.97 30.41
CA ALA A 222 -14.70 -55.38 29.35
C ALA A 222 -13.38 -55.98 29.85
N THR A 223 -12.91 -55.63 31.05
CA THR A 223 -11.66 -56.17 31.61
C THR A 223 -11.86 -57.36 32.52
N ILE A 224 -12.94 -57.39 33.32
CA ILE A 224 -13.17 -58.45 34.32
C ILE A 224 -13.86 -59.67 33.69
N LEU A 225 -14.80 -59.50 32.77
CA LEU A 225 -15.44 -60.64 32.08
C LEU A 225 -14.44 -61.57 31.37
N PRO A 226 -13.48 -61.08 30.56
CA PRO A 226 -12.51 -61.96 29.92
C PRO A 226 -11.49 -62.56 30.88
N LEU A 227 -11.13 -61.88 31.97
CA LEU A 227 -10.28 -62.45 33.02
C LEU A 227 -10.98 -63.59 33.77
N TYR A 228 -12.30 -63.48 33.97
CA TYR A 228 -13.10 -64.53 34.59
C TYR A 228 -13.22 -65.79 33.70
N VAL A 229 -13.31 -65.61 32.38
CA VAL A 229 -13.32 -66.72 31.38
C VAL A 229 -11.95 -67.38 31.20
N LEU A 230 -10.86 -66.70 31.56
CA LEU A 230 -9.50 -67.27 31.49
C LEU A 230 -9.09 -68.00 32.78
N LEU A 231 -9.78 -67.77 33.89
CA LEU A 231 -9.47 -68.35 35.20
C LEU A 231 -10.43 -69.48 35.62
N TYR A 232 -11.52 -69.72 34.87
CA TYR A 232 -12.49 -70.81 35.05
C TYR A 232 -12.86 -71.41 33.69
#